data_AF-A0A853C7P5-F1
#
_entry.id   AF-A0A853C7P5-F1
#
_cell.length_a   1.000
_cell.length_b   1.000
_cell.length_c   1.000
_cell.angle_alpha   90.00
_cell.angle_beta   90.00
_cell.angle_gamma   90.00
#
_symmetry.space_group_name_H-M   'P 1'
#
loop_
_entity.id
_entity.type
_entity.pdbx_description
1 polymer ?
#
loop_
_entity_poly.entity_id
_entity_poly.type
_entity_poly.pdbx_seq_one_letter_code
_entity_poly.pdbx_strand_id
1 'polypeptide(L)'
;MRHPWAAVVGWTTTIATATTPWLLEPPLWVRLVAAVLAGLTAWGAARAVGGLVAGVRNVLRGRAHSPRLAVGLAAALVLAGCAAPSSRAPDEVAAEATRAQLAESNGLARSTILVAIPTGSGWVDEGAVSSLSRLTGGDLAVVSVPYAHHPSWVEFLLGTGRATRSATAVLRAVRDEVSALPVARRPRVLIFGESLGATAAAAAVQEVGGVDGCLLVGRPGSAGGDPVPGCTDVRNDDDPIPWWRPGALVSPRAGLPWLPGVTFWQLTGGMVTSLDQPLGHGHRYGTTLADDWAQLLPESIGAMSR
;
A
#
# COMPACT_ATOMS: atom_id res chain seq x y z
N MET A 1 54.57 -12.70 10.77
CA MET A 1 53.15 -12.84 10.38
C MET A 1 52.34 -11.80 11.17
N ARG A 2 51.78 -10.77 10.51
CA ARG A 2 50.96 -9.73 11.15
C ARG A 2 49.49 -9.99 10.79
N HIS A 3 48.63 -10.03 11.81
CA HIS A 3 47.23 -10.44 11.70
C HIS A 3 46.40 -9.39 10.93
N PRO A 4 45.57 -9.77 9.94
CA PRO A 4 44.87 -8.84 9.03
C PRO A 4 43.81 -7.96 9.71
N TRP A 5 43.51 -8.20 10.99
CA TRP A 5 42.48 -7.47 11.75
C TRP A 5 43.01 -6.26 12.53
N ALA A 6 44.33 -6.09 12.66
CA ALA A 6 44.91 -4.97 13.41
C ALA A 6 44.67 -3.61 12.73
N ALA A 7 44.58 -3.58 11.40
CA ALA A 7 44.24 -2.37 10.66
C ALA A 7 42.77 -1.99 10.85
N VAL A 8 41.84 -2.93 10.70
CA VAL A 8 40.38 -2.68 10.76
C VAL A 8 39.93 -2.15 12.13
N VAL A 9 40.47 -2.69 13.23
CA VAL A 9 40.20 -2.19 14.59
C VAL A 9 40.79 -0.79 14.81
N GLY A 10 41.93 -0.48 14.19
CA GLY A 10 42.51 0.86 14.21
C GLY A 10 41.63 1.90 13.50
N TRP A 11 41.05 1.53 12.34
CA TRP A 11 40.18 2.42 11.55
C TRP A 11 38.83 2.71 12.24
N THR A 12 38.19 1.71 12.85
CA THR A 12 36.92 1.90 13.55
C THR A 12 37.08 2.73 14.82
N THR A 13 38.17 2.55 15.56
CA THR A 13 38.47 3.34 16.76
C THR A 13 38.74 4.80 16.42
N THR A 14 39.46 5.06 15.31
CA THR A 14 39.79 6.42 14.83
C THR A 14 38.57 7.18 14.29
N ILE A 15 37.68 6.50 13.54
CA ILE A 15 36.42 7.11 13.07
C ILE A 15 35.50 7.40 14.25
N ALA A 16 35.38 6.48 15.21
CA ALA A 16 34.61 6.70 16.42
C ALA A 16 35.15 7.90 17.22
N THR A 17 36.45 7.99 17.49
CA THR A 17 37.02 9.16 18.22
C THR A 17 36.93 10.47 17.43
N ALA A 18 37.04 10.45 16.10
CA ALA A 18 36.93 11.67 15.27
C ALA A 18 35.49 12.20 15.13
N THR A 19 34.49 11.31 15.20
CA THR A 19 33.07 11.67 15.00
C THR A 19 32.27 11.81 16.30
N THR A 20 32.76 11.27 17.42
CA THR A 20 32.10 11.40 18.73
C THR A 20 31.91 12.86 19.16
N PRO A 21 32.87 13.80 18.94
CA PRO A 21 32.65 15.23 19.24
C PRO A 21 31.53 15.85 18.39
N TRP A 22 31.36 15.41 17.13
CA TRP A 22 30.32 15.92 16.21
C TRP A 22 28.90 15.51 16.61
N LEU A 23 28.77 14.37 17.28
CA LEU A 23 27.48 13.83 17.72
C LEU A 23 27.04 14.39 19.07
N LEU A 24 27.99 14.70 19.96
CA LEU A 24 27.70 15.23 21.30
C LEU A 24 27.71 16.77 21.34
N GLU A 25 28.61 17.41 20.59
CA GLU A 25 28.71 18.87 20.45
C GLU A 25 28.91 19.28 18.98
N PRO A 26 27.83 19.29 18.17
CA PRO A 26 27.93 19.62 16.76
C PRO A 26 28.52 21.03 16.56
N PRO A 27 29.45 21.21 15.61
CA PRO A 27 30.05 22.51 15.34
C PRO A 27 28.97 23.54 14.97
N LEU A 28 29.22 24.81 15.31
CA LEU A 28 28.23 25.89 15.23
C LEU A 28 27.48 25.93 13.88
N TRP A 29 28.17 25.69 12.77
CA TRP A 29 27.57 25.68 11.44
C TRP A 29 26.53 24.56 11.25
N VAL A 30 26.71 23.38 11.83
CA VAL A 30 25.74 22.26 11.80
C VAL A 30 24.50 22.63 12.63
N ARG A 31 24.70 23.24 13.80
CA ARG A 31 23.61 23.73 14.65
C ARG A 31 22.81 24.83 13.95
N LEU A 32 23.50 25.73 13.24
CA LEU A 32 22.87 26.78 12.45
C LEU A 32 22.08 26.22 11.26
N VAL A 33 22.62 25.25 10.52
CA VAL A 33 21.89 24.59 9.42
C VAL A 33 20.67 23.83 9.95
N ALA A 34 20.80 23.09 11.04
CA ALA A 34 19.68 22.40 11.68
C ALA A 34 18.61 23.37 12.19
N ALA A 35 19.01 24.50 12.79
CA ALA A 35 18.09 25.55 13.23
C ALA A 35 17.41 26.26 12.06
N VAL A 36 18.10 26.46 10.94
CA VAL A 36 17.52 27.01 9.71
C VAL A 36 16.52 26.02 9.10
N LEU A 37 16.84 24.73 9.03
CA LEU A 37 15.92 23.70 8.53
C LEU A 37 14.69 23.55 9.44
N ALA A 38 14.87 23.54 10.76
CA ALA A 38 13.77 23.54 11.74
C ALA A 38 12.95 24.84 11.70
N GLY A 39 13.61 25.97 11.44
CA GLY A 39 12.97 27.26 11.24
C GLY A 39 12.13 27.29 9.95
N LEU A 40 12.62 26.70 8.85
CA LEU A 40 11.91 26.58 7.59
C LEU A 40 10.70 25.65 7.68
N THR A 41 10.79 24.55 8.45
CA THR A 41 9.65 23.65 8.71
C THR A 41 8.62 24.31 9.64
N ALA A 42 9.05 24.97 10.72
CA ALA A 42 8.16 25.71 11.60
C ALA A 42 7.50 26.90 10.89
N TRP A 43 8.24 27.60 10.02
CA TRP A 43 7.73 28.70 9.21
C TRP A 43 6.74 28.20 8.14
N GLY A 44 7.03 27.09 7.47
CA GLY A 44 6.12 26.43 6.54
C GLY A 44 4.80 26.01 7.21
N ALA A 45 4.89 25.39 8.40
CA ALA A 45 3.72 25.01 9.19
C ALA A 45 2.93 26.24 9.69
N ALA A 46 3.61 27.28 10.17
CA ALA A 46 2.98 28.52 10.61
C ALA A 46 2.29 29.27 9.45
N ARG A 47 2.86 29.23 8.24
CA ARG A 47 2.23 29.79 7.03
C ARG A 47 0.99 29.00 6.62
N ALA A 48 1.02 27.67 6.73
CA ALA A 48 -0.13 26.82 6.44
C ALA A 48 -1.29 27.08 7.42
N VAL A 49 -1.00 27.13 8.73
CA VAL A 49 -1.99 27.44 9.76
C VAL A 49 -2.50 28.88 9.64
N GLY A 50 -1.60 29.85 9.42
CA GLY A 50 -1.98 31.25 9.21
C GLY A 50 -2.84 31.47 7.95
N GLY A 51 -2.57 30.73 6.88
CA GLY A 51 -3.39 30.71 5.67
C GLY A 51 -4.79 30.15 5.91
N LEU A 52 -4.90 29.09 6.71
CA LEU A 52 -6.17 28.47 7.08
C LEU A 52 -7.02 29.41 7.95
N VAL A 53 -6.42 30.02 8.98
CA VAL A 53 -7.10 30.97 9.89
C VAL A 53 -7.52 32.25 9.15
N ALA A 54 -6.69 32.76 8.24
CA ALA A 54 -7.05 33.91 7.40
C ALA A 54 -8.20 33.58 6.42
N GLY A 55 -8.22 32.36 5.87
CA GLY A 55 -9.30 31.86 5.03
C GLY A 55 -10.64 31.79 5.77
N VAL A 56 -10.66 31.16 6.94
CA VAL A 56 -11.86 31.05 7.79
C VAL A 56 -12.40 32.42 8.19
N ARG A 57 -11.51 33.34 8.60
CA ARG A 57 -11.89 34.70 8.99
C ARG A 57 -12.47 35.54 7.83
N ASN A 58 -12.06 35.30 6.59
CA ASN A 58 -12.59 35.99 5.41
C ASN A 58 -13.93 35.43 4.93
N VAL A 59 -14.17 34.13 5.13
CA VAL A 59 -15.49 33.49 4.92
C VAL A 59 -16.51 34.00 5.92
N LEU A 60 -16.15 34.07 7.21
CA LEU A 60 -17.01 34.62 8.27
C LEU A 60 -17.35 36.11 8.08
N ARG A 61 -16.58 36.85 7.26
CA ARG A 61 -16.80 38.26 6.93
C ARG A 61 -17.48 38.48 5.57
N GLY A 62 -17.91 37.41 4.88
CA GLY A 62 -18.68 37.50 3.64
C GLY A 62 -17.96 38.10 2.42
N ARG A 63 -16.62 38.11 2.38
CA ARG A 63 -15.82 38.80 1.33
C ARG A 63 -15.18 37.87 0.28
N ALA A 64 -15.67 36.65 0.10
CA ALA A 64 -15.04 35.67 -0.78
C ALA A 64 -15.53 35.77 -2.25
N HIS A 65 -14.72 36.33 -3.16
CA HIS A 65 -14.94 36.29 -4.62
C HIS A 65 -13.68 35.84 -5.39
N SER A 66 -13.00 34.76 -4.96
CA SER A 66 -11.86 34.26 -5.73
C SER A 66 -11.87 32.73 -5.91
N PRO A 67 -11.47 32.21 -7.09
CA PRO A 67 -11.53 30.79 -7.43
C PRO A 67 -10.61 29.89 -6.59
N ARG A 68 -9.66 30.46 -5.84
CA ARG A 68 -8.83 29.72 -4.87
C ARG A 68 -9.58 29.33 -3.61
N LEU A 69 -10.64 30.06 -3.25
CA LEU A 69 -11.53 29.70 -2.15
C LEU A 69 -12.47 28.56 -2.54
N ALA A 70 -12.78 28.35 -3.83
CA ALA A 70 -13.58 27.22 -4.29
C ALA A 70 -12.86 25.88 -4.06
N VAL A 71 -11.53 25.83 -4.23
CA VAL A 71 -10.70 24.65 -3.92
C VAL A 71 -10.64 24.40 -2.41
N GLY A 72 -10.54 25.47 -1.60
CA GLY A 72 -10.59 25.37 -0.13
C GLY A 72 -11.97 24.99 0.43
N LEU A 73 -13.06 25.46 -0.20
CA LEU A 73 -14.42 25.09 0.16
C LEU A 73 -14.75 23.66 -0.29
N ALA A 74 -14.22 23.21 -1.43
CA ALA A 74 -14.34 21.81 -1.85
C ALA A 74 -13.66 20.86 -0.85
N ALA A 75 -12.47 21.23 -0.34
CA ALA A 75 -11.81 20.49 0.72
C ALA A 75 -12.60 20.49 2.05
N ALA A 76 -13.28 21.58 2.38
CA ALA A 76 -14.12 21.68 3.58
C ALA A 76 -15.49 20.99 3.44
N LEU A 77 -16.10 20.99 2.24
CA LEU A 77 -17.33 20.24 1.94
C LEU A 77 -17.08 18.73 1.89
N VAL A 78 -15.89 18.30 1.45
CA VAL A 78 -15.45 16.90 1.56
C VAL A 78 -15.26 16.49 3.03
N LEU A 79 -14.89 17.42 3.92
CA LEU A 79 -14.82 17.19 5.37
C LEU A 79 -16.18 17.29 6.08
N ALA A 80 -17.18 17.95 5.49
CA ALA A 80 -18.53 18.11 6.05
C ALA A 80 -19.56 17.10 5.49
N GLY A 81 -19.21 16.33 4.45
CA GLY A 81 -20.06 15.31 3.83
C GLY A 81 -20.20 13.99 4.61
N CYS A 82 -19.73 13.94 5.87
CA CYS A 82 -19.98 12.80 6.73
C CYS A 82 -21.49 12.70 7.05
N ALA A 83 -22.00 11.49 6.84
CA ALA A 83 -23.28 10.95 7.30
C ALA A 83 -24.54 11.28 6.47
N ALA A 84 -24.70 10.53 5.37
CA ALA A 84 -25.91 9.71 5.29
C ALA A 84 -25.50 8.27 5.65
N PRO A 85 -25.92 7.72 6.80
CA PRO A 85 -25.66 6.31 7.11
C PRO A 85 -26.49 5.46 6.14
N SER A 86 -25.83 4.74 5.23
CA SER A 86 -26.45 3.56 4.64
C SER A 86 -26.76 2.57 5.77
N SER A 87 -28.00 2.12 5.87
CA SER A 87 -28.50 1.27 6.96
C SER A 87 -28.03 -0.19 6.91
N ARG A 88 -27.26 -0.60 5.89
CA ARG A 88 -26.61 -1.92 5.82
C ARG A 88 -25.16 -1.84 6.22
N ALA A 89 -24.68 -2.87 6.94
CA ALA A 89 -23.27 -3.02 7.23
C ALA A 89 -22.48 -3.05 5.90
N PRO A 90 -21.35 -2.31 5.78
CA PRO A 90 -20.54 -2.26 4.56
C PRO A 90 -20.16 -3.65 4.01
N ASP A 91 -20.03 -4.62 4.91
CA ASP A 91 -19.62 -5.99 4.64
C ASP A 91 -20.71 -6.77 3.87
N GLU A 92 -22.00 -6.58 4.20
CA GLU A 92 -23.12 -7.21 3.49
C GLU A 92 -23.29 -6.64 2.08
N VAL A 93 -23.06 -5.34 1.92
CA VAL A 93 -23.11 -4.68 0.60
C VAL A 93 -21.99 -5.23 -0.30
N ALA A 94 -20.79 -5.40 0.24
CA ALA A 94 -19.66 -5.96 -0.51
C ALA A 94 -19.90 -7.43 -0.91
N ALA A 95 -20.45 -8.24 0.01
CA ALA A 95 -20.80 -9.62 -0.28
C ALA A 95 -21.89 -9.73 -1.36
N GLU A 96 -22.93 -8.90 -1.29
CA GLU A 96 -24.01 -8.92 -2.29
C GLU A 96 -23.54 -8.44 -3.67
N ALA A 97 -22.75 -7.37 -3.72
CA ALA A 97 -22.13 -6.90 -4.96
C ALA A 97 -21.22 -7.96 -5.59
N THR A 98 -20.49 -8.72 -4.75
CA THR A 98 -19.66 -9.84 -5.20
C THR A 98 -20.49 -10.93 -5.88
N ARG A 99 -21.60 -11.35 -5.25
CA ARG A 99 -22.50 -12.36 -5.83
C ARG A 99 -23.10 -11.89 -7.15
N ALA A 100 -23.56 -10.64 -7.20
CA ALA A 100 -24.08 -10.04 -8.42
C ALA A 100 -23.04 -10.05 -9.55
N GLN A 101 -21.80 -9.62 -9.26
CA GLN A 101 -20.71 -9.61 -10.24
C GLN A 101 -20.35 -11.02 -10.74
N LEU A 102 -20.32 -12.01 -9.84
CA LEU A 102 -20.09 -13.41 -10.22
C LEU A 102 -21.22 -13.96 -11.10
N ALA A 103 -22.48 -13.63 -10.80
CA ALA A 103 -23.62 -14.05 -11.60
C ALA A 103 -23.60 -13.40 -12.99
N GLU A 104 -23.40 -12.08 -13.07
CA GLU A 104 -23.38 -11.31 -14.32
C GLU A 104 -22.25 -11.75 -15.26
N SER A 105 -21.07 -12.05 -14.71
CA SER A 105 -19.90 -12.47 -15.48
C SER A 105 -19.87 -13.97 -15.81
N ASN A 106 -20.88 -14.73 -15.34
CA ASN A 106 -20.84 -16.20 -15.29
C ASN A 106 -19.53 -16.70 -14.66
N GLY A 107 -19.07 -16.03 -13.60
CA GLY A 107 -17.73 -16.18 -13.05
C GLY A 107 -17.50 -17.54 -12.40
N LEU A 108 -18.54 -18.17 -11.85
CA LEU A 108 -18.47 -19.52 -11.29
C LEU A 108 -18.24 -20.62 -12.33
N ALA A 109 -18.43 -20.33 -13.62
CA ALA A 109 -18.17 -21.26 -14.70
C ALA A 109 -16.72 -21.20 -15.21
N ARG A 110 -15.91 -20.24 -14.75
CA ARG A 110 -14.49 -20.11 -15.12
C ARG A 110 -13.65 -21.14 -14.38
N SER A 111 -12.44 -21.44 -14.86
CA SER A 111 -11.49 -22.25 -14.09
C SER A 111 -10.84 -21.50 -12.94
N THR A 112 -10.76 -20.16 -13.04
CA THR A 112 -10.09 -19.31 -12.04
C THR A 112 -10.93 -18.07 -11.71
N ILE A 113 -11.07 -17.77 -10.42
CA ILE A 113 -11.58 -16.51 -9.90
C ILE A 113 -10.43 -15.76 -9.22
N LEU A 114 -10.21 -14.52 -9.62
CA LEU A 114 -9.32 -13.58 -8.93
C LEU A 114 -10.15 -12.61 -8.08
N VAL A 115 -9.95 -12.64 -6.78
CA VAL A 115 -10.37 -11.58 -5.86
C VAL A 115 -9.30 -10.48 -5.89
N ALA A 116 -9.54 -9.43 -6.66
CA ALA A 116 -8.64 -8.29 -6.77
C ALA A 116 -9.05 -7.22 -5.75
N ILE A 117 -8.25 -7.05 -4.70
CA ILE A 117 -8.46 -6.03 -3.68
C ILE A 117 -7.80 -4.74 -4.16
N PRO A 118 -8.58 -3.69 -4.49
CA PRO A 118 -8.02 -2.46 -5.02
C PRO A 118 -7.14 -1.75 -3.98
N THR A 119 -6.34 -0.81 -4.45
CA THR A 119 -5.67 0.20 -3.62
C THR A 119 -6.69 1.16 -3.00
N GLY A 120 -6.27 2.03 -2.08
CA GLY A 120 -7.17 3.01 -1.43
C GLY A 120 -7.86 4.00 -2.36
N SER A 121 -7.38 4.17 -3.61
CA SER A 121 -8.06 4.97 -4.64
C SER A 121 -9.14 4.21 -5.41
N GLY A 122 -9.34 2.90 -5.12
CA GLY A 122 -10.17 2.01 -5.91
C GLY A 122 -9.48 1.45 -7.15
N TRP A 123 -8.20 1.75 -7.36
CA TRP A 123 -7.44 1.31 -8.53
C TRP A 123 -6.92 -0.12 -8.36
N VAL A 124 -7.00 -0.93 -9.42
CA VAL A 124 -6.42 -2.26 -9.56
C VAL A 124 -5.40 -2.23 -10.70
N ASP A 125 -4.25 -2.86 -10.51
CA ASP A 125 -3.21 -2.95 -11.53
C ASP A 125 -3.65 -3.79 -12.73
N GLU A 126 -3.93 -3.12 -13.85
CA GLU A 126 -4.30 -3.74 -15.11
C GLU A 126 -3.21 -4.67 -15.67
N GLY A 127 -1.93 -4.34 -15.45
CA GLY A 127 -0.79 -5.17 -15.83
C GLY A 127 -0.74 -6.48 -15.04
N ALA A 128 -1.06 -6.42 -13.75
CA ALA A 128 -1.17 -7.60 -12.89
C ALA A 128 -2.31 -8.52 -13.35
N VAL A 129 -3.51 -7.95 -13.55
CA VAL A 129 -4.71 -8.70 -13.97
C VAL A 129 -4.56 -9.25 -15.38
N SER A 130 -4.05 -8.47 -16.33
CA SER A 130 -3.86 -8.91 -17.71
C SER A 130 -2.80 -10.02 -17.83
N SER A 131 -1.78 -10.02 -16.98
CA SER A 131 -0.79 -11.09 -16.95
C SER A 131 -1.41 -12.41 -16.51
N LEU A 132 -2.22 -12.41 -15.44
CA LEU A 132 -2.96 -13.59 -15.02
C LEU A 132 -3.96 -14.05 -16.10
N SER A 133 -4.70 -13.11 -16.69
CA SER A 133 -5.66 -13.43 -17.76
C SER A 133 -5.00 -14.12 -18.95
N ARG A 134 -3.78 -13.69 -19.35
CA ARG A 134 -3.00 -14.39 -20.38
C ARG A 134 -2.59 -15.80 -19.95
N LEU A 135 -2.14 -15.96 -18.71
CA LEU A 135 -1.72 -17.25 -18.18
C LEU A 135 -2.87 -18.25 -18.06
N THR A 136 -4.10 -17.79 -17.83
CA THR A 136 -5.30 -18.65 -17.81
C THR A 136 -5.98 -18.77 -19.18
N GLY A 137 -5.39 -18.24 -20.25
CA GLY A 137 -5.99 -18.26 -21.59
C GLY A 137 -7.32 -17.50 -21.69
N GLY A 138 -7.54 -16.51 -20.81
CA GLY A 138 -8.78 -15.75 -20.70
C GLY A 138 -9.88 -16.45 -19.89
N ASP A 139 -9.61 -17.63 -19.33
CA ASP A 139 -10.53 -18.35 -18.45
C ASP A 139 -10.42 -17.86 -16.99
N LEU A 140 -10.69 -16.56 -16.82
CA LEU A 140 -10.57 -15.83 -15.57
C LEU A 140 -11.83 -15.01 -15.32
N ALA A 141 -12.38 -15.11 -14.12
CA ALA A 141 -13.31 -14.14 -13.57
C ALA A 141 -12.58 -13.25 -12.57
N VAL A 142 -12.78 -11.93 -12.66
CA VAL A 142 -12.20 -10.97 -11.73
C VAL A 142 -13.31 -10.35 -10.91
N VAL A 143 -13.21 -10.47 -9.59
CA VAL A 143 -14.07 -9.82 -8.63
C VAL A 143 -13.29 -8.69 -7.98
N SER A 144 -13.85 -7.49 -8.03
CA SER A 144 -13.28 -6.31 -7.36
C SER A 144 -14.43 -5.46 -6.86
N VAL A 145 -14.49 -5.26 -5.54
CA VAL A 145 -15.48 -4.37 -4.92
C VAL A 145 -14.79 -3.07 -4.50
N PRO A 146 -15.22 -1.92 -5.03
CA PRO A 146 -14.68 -0.63 -4.59
C PRO A 146 -15.11 -0.37 -3.15
N TYR A 147 -14.14 -0.21 -2.25
CA TYR A 147 -14.38 0.07 -0.83
C TYR A 147 -14.05 1.52 -0.40
N ALA A 148 -13.67 2.40 -1.33
CA ALA A 148 -13.30 3.79 -1.03
C ALA A 148 -13.74 4.79 -2.13
N HIS A 149 -14.33 5.91 -1.69
CA HIS A 149 -14.60 7.12 -2.49
C HIS A 149 -13.67 8.29 -2.10
N HIS A 150 -12.50 8.03 -1.49
CA HIS A 150 -11.59 9.08 -1.01
C HIS A 150 -10.12 8.87 -1.45
N PRO A 151 -9.34 9.95 -1.69
CA PRO A 151 -7.95 9.87 -2.13
C PRO A 151 -7.00 9.16 -1.13
N SER A 152 -6.09 8.34 -1.67
CA SER A 152 -5.43 7.19 -1.06
C SER A 152 -4.38 7.38 0.05
N TRP A 153 -3.81 8.58 0.25
CA TRP A 153 -2.74 8.76 1.24
C TRP A 153 -3.25 9.10 2.66
N VAL A 154 -4.50 9.54 2.78
CA VAL A 154 -5.08 9.95 4.05
C VAL A 154 -5.57 8.73 4.86
N GLU A 155 -6.17 7.73 4.22
CA GLU A 155 -6.58 6.48 4.91
C GLU A 155 -5.37 5.65 5.38
N PHE A 156 -4.24 5.72 4.66
CA PHE A 156 -2.97 5.16 5.10
C PHE A 156 -2.52 5.69 6.48
N LEU A 157 -2.83 6.94 6.80
CA LEU A 157 -2.50 7.58 8.09
C LEU A 157 -3.59 7.37 9.16
N LEU A 158 -4.83 7.04 8.77
CA LEU A 158 -6.00 7.02 9.66
C LEU A 158 -6.56 5.61 9.96
N GLY A 159 -6.10 4.57 9.26
CA GLY A 159 -6.35 3.16 9.61
C GLY A 159 -7.05 2.34 8.50
N THR A 160 -6.69 1.06 8.39
CA THR A 160 -7.08 0.15 7.30
C THR A 160 -8.38 -0.65 7.55
N GLY A 161 -9.06 -0.42 8.68
CA GLY A 161 -10.10 -1.33 9.17
C GLY A 161 -11.31 -1.52 8.24
N ARG A 162 -11.68 -0.53 7.42
CA ARG A 162 -12.76 -0.70 6.42
C ARG A 162 -12.33 -1.53 5.23
N ALA A 163 -11.14 -1.29 4.71
CA ALA A 163 -10.55 -2.04 3.60
C ALA A 163 -10.46 -3.53 3.96
N THR A 164 -9.96 -3.82 5.16
CA THR A 164 -9.87 -5.18 5.69
C THR A 164 -11.24 -5.85 5.78
N ARG A 165 -12.24 -5.23 6.42
CA ARG A 165 -13.57 -5.85 6.54
C ARG A 165 -14.24 -6.10 5.19
N SER A 166 -14.12 -5.15 4.26
CA SER A 166 -14.64 -5.32 2.91
C SER A 166 -13.92 -6.45 2.18
N ALA A 167 -12.58 -6.50 2.21
CA ALA A 167 -11.81 -7.59 1.60
C ALA A 167 -12.18 -8.96 2.21
N THR A 168 -12.32 -9.05 3.53
CA THR A 168 -12.78 -10.24 4.24
C THR A 168 -14.17 -10.66 3.76
N ALA A 169 -15.11 -9.72 3.64
CA ALA A 169 -16.48 -10.00 3.21
C ALA A 169 -16.55 -10.49 1.75
N VAL A 170 -15.79 -9.86 0.85
CA VAL A 170 -15.66 -10.27 -0.56
C VAL A 170 -15.08 -11.69 -0.63
N LEU A 171 -13.95 -11.93 0.03
CA LEU A 171 -13.30 -13.24 0.00
C LEU A 171 -14.22 -14.33 0.56
N ARG A 172 -14.88 -14.07 1.70
CA ARG A 172 -15.85 -15.00 2.30
C ARG A 172 -17.00 -15.30 1.35
N ALA A 173 -17.58 -14.28 0.71
CA ALA A 173 -18.67 -14.47 -0.25
C ALA A 173 -18.24 -15.32 -1.45
N VAL A 174 -17.07 -15.07 -2.04
CA VAL A 174 -16.54 -15.91 -3.13
C VAL A 174 -16.35 -17.35 -2.66
N ARG A 175 -15.76 -17.55 -1.47
CA ARG A 175 -15.54 -18.88 -0.90
C ARG A 175 -16.85 -19.64 -0.67
N ASP A 176 -17.87 -18.96 -0.16
CA ASP A 176 -19.18 -19.57 0.08
C ASP A 176 -19.81 -20.06 -1.23
N GLU A 177 -19.83 -19.22 -2.28
CA GLU A 177 -20.33 -19.58 -3.62
C GLU A 177 -19.56 -20.76 -4.23
N VAL A 178 -18.22 -20.74 -4.15
CA VAL A 178 -17.38 -21.82 -4.67
C VAL A 178 -17.58 -23.11 -3.88
N SER A 179 -17.77 -23.02 -2.55
CA SER A 179 -17.99 -24.19 -1.71
C SER A 179 -19.31 -24.90 -1.98
N ALA A 180 -20.33 -24.17 -2.46
CA ALA A 180 -21.63 -24.72 -2.83
C ALA A 180 -21.57 -25.56 -4.13
N LEU A 181 -20.52 -25.40 -4.95
CA LEU A 181 -20.34 -26.19 -6.17
C LEU A 181 -19.82 -27.61 -5.87
N PRO A 182 -20.16 -28.61 -6.71
CA PRO A 182 -19.52 -29.91 -6.68
C PRO A 182 -18.00 -29.78 -6.83
N VAL A 183 -17.24 -30.54 -6.04
CA VAL A 183 -15.76 -30.45 -5.95
C VAL A 183 -15.09 -30.44 -7.32
N ALA A 184 -15.55 -31.28 -8.25
CA ALA A 184 -14.99 -31.40 -9.60
C ALA A 184 -15.19 -30.16 -10.51
N ARG A 185 -16.02 -29.20 -10.10
CA ARG A 185 -16.34 -27.99 -10.87
C ARG A 185 -15.94 -26.70 -10.14
N ARG A 186 -15.22 -26.80 -9.02
CA ARG A 186 -14.86 -25.62 -8.24
C ARG A 186 -13.74 -24.84 -8.97
N PRO A 187 -13.93 -23.55 -9.27
CA PRO A 187 -12.84 -22.70 -9.73
C PRO A 187 -11.77 -22.58 -8.65
N ARG A 188 -10.54 -22.32 -9.10
CA ARG A 188 -9.48 -21.85 -8.21
C ARG A 188 -9.82 -20.46 -7.70
N VAL A 189 -9.58 -20.18 -6.43
CA VAL A 189 -9.74 -18.86 -5.84
C VAL A 189 -8.37 -18.27 -5.55
N LEU A 190 -7.98 -17.30 -6.36
CA LEU A 190 -6.77 -16.50 -6.18
C LEU A 190 -7.16 -15.16 -5.54
N ILE A 191 -6.27 -14.59 -4.73
CA ILE A 191 -6.42 -13.24 -4.20
C ILE A 191 -5.20 -12.40 -4.50
N PHE A 192 -5.43 -11.15 -4.91
CA PHE A 192 -4.42 -10.16 -5.21
C PHE A 192 -4.69 -8.89 -4.44
N GLY A 193 -3.64 -8.26 -3.93
CA GLY A 193 -3.72 -6.90 -3.42
C GLY A 193 -2.42 -6.16 -3.63
N GLU A 194 -2.52 -4.87 -3.93
CA GLU A 194 -1.38 -3.96 -4.05
C GLU A 194 -1.48 -2.85 -2.99
N SER A 195 -0.36 -2.44 -2.42
CA SER A 195 -0.30 -1.31 -1.48
C SER A 195 -1.22 -1.55 -0.27
N LEU A 196 -2.14 -0.61 0.01
CA LEU A 196 -3.19 -0.79 1.01
C LEU A 196 -4.05 -2.05 0.75
N GLY A 197 -4.31 -2.39 -0.51
CA GLY A 197 -5.03 -3.59 -0.91
C GLY A 197 -4.28 -4.86 -0.53
N ALA A 198 -2.94 -4.85 -0.56
CA ALA A 198 -2.12 -5.97 -0.10
C ALA A 198 -2.29 -6.19 1.41
N THR A 199 -2.34 -5.12 2.21
CA THR A 199 -2.63 -5.21 3.65
C THR A 199 -4.03 -5.76 3.93
N ALA A 200 -5.03 -5.31 3.18
CA ALA A 200 -6.41 -5.79 3.33
C ALA A 200 -6.57 -7.25 2.89
N ALA A 201 -5.95 -7.64 1.76
CA ALA A 201 -5.91 -9.01 1.27
C ALA A 201 -5.21 -9.95 2.26
N ALA A 202 -4.06 -9.53 2.81
CA ALA A 202 -3.32 -10.26 3.83
C ALA A 202 -4.22 -10.58 5.04
N ALA A 203 -4.91 -9.56 5.57
CA ALA A 203 -5.81 -9.73 6.70
C ALA A 203 -7.01 -10.63 6.37
N ALA A 204 -7.59 -10.48 5.17
CA ALA A 204 -8.68 -11.34 4.70
C ALA A 204 -8.26 -12.81 4.60
N VAL A 205 -7.06 -13.09 4.09
CA VAL A 205 -6.52 -14.46 4.01
C VAL A 205 -6.24 -15.03 5.40
N GLN A 206 -5.69 -14.25 6.33
CA GLN A 206 -5.48 -14.72 7.70
C GLN A 206 -6.79 -15.08 8.42
N GLU A 207 -7.87 -14.32 8.15
CA GLU A 207 -9.16 -14.54 8.79
C GLU A 207 -9.98 -15.66 8.13
N VAL A 208 -10.03 -15.68 6.79
CA VAL A 208 -10.91 -16.60 6.02
C VAL A 208 -10.16 -17.87 5.60
N GLY A 209 -8.88 -17.74 5.22
CA GLY A 209 -8.07 -18.83 4.69
C GLY A 209 -8.58 -19.41 3.37
N GLY A 210 -8.05 -20.60 3.02
CA GLY A 210 -8.59 -21.44 1.95
C GLY A 210 -8.50 -20.86 0.53
N VAL A 211 -7.52 -20.01 0.24
CA VAL A 211 -7.22 -19.57 -1.14
C VAL A 211 -6.22 -20.50 -1.81
N ASP A 212 -6.34 -20.68 -3.12
CA ASP A 212 -5.45 -21.52 -3.92
C ASP A 212 -4.15 -20.79 -4.32
N GLY A 213 -4.13 -19.47 -4.15
CA GLY A 213 -2.94 -18.63 -4.31
C GLY A 213 -3.22 -17.20 -3.83
N CYS A 214 -2.19 -16.57 -3.28
CA CYS A 214 -2.28 -15.23 -2.72
C CYS A 214 -1.04 -14.44 -3.14
N LEU A 215 -1.25 -13.31 -3.81
CA LEU A 215 -0.19 -12.42 -4.26
C LEU A 215 -0.36 -11.03 -3.62
N LEU A 216 0.60 -10.66 -2.78
CA LEU A 216 0.61 -9.40 -2.02
C LEU A 216 1.74 -8.53 -2.54
N VAL A 217 1.42 -7.37 -3.08
CA VAL A 217 2.39 -6.55 -3.82
C VAL A 217 2.59 -5.19 -3.17
N GLY A 218 3.84 -4.81 -2.94
CA GLY A 218 4.17 -3.50 -2.37
C GLY A 218 3.54 -3.24 -1.01
N ARG A 219 3.32 -4.30 -0.21
CA ARG A 219 2.62 -4.21 1.08
C ARG A 219 3.34 -3.23 2.01
N PRO A 220 2.65 -2.17 2.51
CA PRO A 220 3.30 -1.12 3.28
C PRO A 220 4.01 -1.62 4.53
N GLY A 221 5.18 -1.05 4.82
CA GLY A 221 5.97 -1.43 5.99
C GLY A 221 5.28 -1.17 7.33
N SER A 222 4.29 -0.27 7.36
CA SER A 222 3.44 0.02 8.51
C SER A 222 2.42 -1.08 8.83
N ALA A 223 2.13 -1.97 7.88
CA ALA A 223 1.17 -3.07 8.05
C ALA A 223 1.73 -4.28 8.82
N GLY A 224 3.00 -4.23 9.22
CA GLY A 224 3.73 -5.36 9.80
C GLY A 224 4.54 -6.11 8.74
N GLY A 225 5.65 -6.71 9.17
CA GLY A 225 6.60 -7.39 8.29
C GLY A 225 6.45 -8.91 8.23
N ASP A 226 5.52 -9.46 9.00
CA ASP A 226 5.39 -10.91 9.11
C ASP A 226 4.83 -11.48 7.81
N PRO A 227 5.42 -12.57 7.29
CA PRO A 227 4.88 -13.29 6.15
C PRO A 227 3.48 -13.83 6.47
N VAL A 228 2.56 -13.77 5.51
CA VAL A 228 1.26 -14.42 5.64
C VAL A 228 1.36 -15.84 5.07
N PRO A 229 1.08 -16.91 5.84
CA PRO A 229 1.13 -18.27 5.33
C PRO A 229 0.29 -18.46 4.07
N GLY A 230 0.88 -19.04 3.02
CA GLY A 230 0.22 -19.24 1.73
C GLY A 230 0.16 -18.02 0.82
N CYS A 231 0.71 -16.88 1.24
CA CYS A 231 0.85 -15.68 0.41
C CYS A 231 2.30 -15.48 -0.05
N THR A 232 2.43 -15.02 -1.29
CA THR A 232 3.69 -14.54 -1.86
C THR A 232 3.72 -13.02 -1.76
N ASP A 233 4.69 -12.49 -1.02
CA ASP A 233 4.94 -11.06 -0.89
C ASP A 233 5.99 -10.62 -1.93
N VAL A 234 5.58 -9.74 -2.86
CA VAL A 234 6.45 -9.19 -3.91
C VAL A 234 6.66 -7.71 -3.67
N ARG A 235 7.90 -7.25 -3.87
CA ARG A 235 8.27 -5.83 -3.83
C ARG A 235 9.40 -5.54 -4.80
N ASN A 236 9.40 -4.37 -5.40
CA ASN A 236 10.59 -3.87 -6.10
C ASN A 236 11.65 -3.48 -5.06
N ASP A 237 12.93 -3.62 -5.40
CA ASP A 237 14.03 -3.34 -4.46
C ASP A 237 14.12 -1.87 -4.06
N ASP A 238 13.74 -0.99 -4.99
CA ASP A 238 13.71 0.46 -4.82
C ASP A 238 12.34 1.01 -4.43
N ASP A 239 11.35 0.15 -4.12
CA ASP A 239 10.05 0.57 -3.61
C ASP A 239 10.17 1.10 -2.17
N PRO A 240 9.93 2.39 -1.90
CA PRO A 240 10.00 2.94 -0.55
C PRO A 240 8.82 2.52 0.34
N ILE A 241 7.69 2.09 -0.22
CA ILE A 241 6.44 1.84 0.53
C ILE A 241 6.57 0.62 1.48
N PRO A 242 7.11 -0.53 1.04
CA PRO A 242 7.37 -1.68 1.92
C PRO A 242 8.31 -1.41 3.10
N TRP A 243 9.16 -0.39 2.97
CA TRP A 243 10.11 0.00 4.00
C TRP A 243 9.58 1.11 4.92
N TRP A 244 8.66 1.94 4.44
CA TRP A 244 8.15 3.07 5.19
C TRP A 244 7.26 2.64 6.36
N ARG A 245 7.52 3.23 7.53
CA ARG A 245 6.69 3.15 8.73
C ARG A 245 6.97 4.35 9.64
N PRO A 246 6.01 4.82 10.46
CA PRO A 246 6.24 5.94 11.39
C PRO A 246 7.44 5.69 12.32
N GLY A 247 7.62 4.44 12.76
CA GLY A 247 8.75 4.04 13.61
C GLY A 247 10.13 4.18 12.97
N ALA A 248 10.23 4.33 11.64
CA ALA A 248 11.50 4.59 10.97
C ALA A 248 12.13 5.93 11.37
N LEU A 249 11.36 6.82 12.03
CA LEU A 249 11.89 8.05 12.60
C LEU A 249 12.89 7.78 13.73
N VAL A 250 12.66 6.73 14.53
CA VAL A 250 13.34 6.50 15.82
C VAL A 250 13.90 5.09 15.98
N SER A 251 13.55 4.15 15.10
CA SER A 251 13.99 2.75 15.21
C SER A 251 14.40 2.15 13.86
N PRO A 252 15.52 1.39 13.81
CA PRO A 252 15.94 0.69 12.60
C PRO A 252 15.02 -0.49 12.27
N ARG A 253 15.14 -1.00 11.03
CA ARG A 253 14.52 -2.25 10.56
C ARG A 253 15.61 -3.12 9.93
N ALA A 254 15.58 -4.43 10.17
CA ALA A 254 16.50 -5.36 9.53
C ALA A 254 16.41 -5.26 8.00
N GLY A 255 17.55 -5.33 7.31
CA GLY A 255 17.62 -5.26 5.85
C GLY A 255 17.59 -3.83 5.26
N LEU A 256 17.52 -2.79 6.08
CA LEU A 256 17.54 -1.39 5.62
C LEU A 256 18.64 -0.59 6.34
N PRO A 257 19.62 -0.02 5.62
CA PRO A 257 20.55 0.95 6.21
C PRO A 257 19.78 2.11 6.83
N TRP A 258 19.98 2.34 8.12
CA TRP A 258 19.15 3.27 8.89
C TRP A 258 19.98 4.37 9.55
N LEU A 259 19.60 5.61 9.26
CA LEU A 259 20.08 6.83 9.91
C LEU A 259 18.87 7.50 10.61
N PRO A 260 18.95 7.74 11.94
CA PRO A 260 17.86 8.34 12.71
C PRO A 260 17.34 9.63 12.06
N GLY A 261 16.02 9.74 11.89
CA GLY A 261 15.36 10.86 11.21
C GLY A 261 15.59 10.93 9.69
N VAL A 262 16.81 10.71 9.21
CA VAL A 262 17.18 10.83 7.79
C VAL A 262 16.49 9.77 6.94
N THR A 263 16.56 8.50 7.34
CA THR A 263 15.95 7.41 6.56
C THR A 263 14.43 7.55 6.48
N PHE A 264 13.78 8.05 7.53
CA PHE A 264 12.34 8.37 7.49
C PHE A 264 12.02 9.40 6.41
N TRP A 265 12.79 10.49 6.33
CA TRP A 265 12.58 11.52 5.31
C TRP A 265 12.96 11.06 3.91
N GLN A 266 14.00 10.22 3.77
CA GLN A 266 14.35 9.61 2.48
C GLN A 266 13.22 8.72 1.95
N LEU A 267 12.68 7.83 2.78
CA LEU A 267 11.54 6.99 2.41
C LEU A 267 10.30 7.84 2.10
N THR A 268 10.05 8.88 2.90
CA THR A 268 8.93 9.81 2.68
C THR A 268 9.05 10.55 1.35
N GLY A 269 10.24 11.04 1.01
CA GLY A 269 10.52 11.65 -0.29
C GLY A 269 10.35 10.66 -1.44
N GLY A 270 10.86 9.43 -1.29
CA GLY A 270 10.71 8.39 -2.30
C GLY A 270 9.24 8.03 -2.59
N MET A 271 8.37 8.02 -1.59
CA MET A 271 6.93 7.73 -1.80
C MET A 271 6.27 8.76 -2.73
N VAL A 272 6.75 10.01 -2.78
CA VAL A 272 6.17 11.05 -3.64
C VAL A 272 6.40 10.74 -5.11
N THR A 273 7.52 10.10 -5.44
CA THR A 273 7.92 9.78 -6.82
C THR A 273 7.78 8.30 -7.16
N SER A 274 7.28 7.47 -6.23
CA SER A 274 7.29 6.01 -6.38
C SER A 274 6.38 5.52 -7.50
N LEU A 275 5.33 6.27 -7.83
CA LEU A 275 4.41 5.97 -8.94
C LEU A 275 4.90 6.54 -10.28
N ASP A 276 5.88 7.44 -10.26
CA ASP A 276 6.51 8.04 -11.46
C ASP A 276 7.83 7.33 -11.77
N GLN A 277 7.76 6.00 -11.82
CA GLN A 277 8.89 5.12 -12.12
C GLN A 277 8.55 4.18 -13.29
N PRO A 278 9.57 3.64 -14.00
CA PRO A 278 9.37 2.55 -14.94
C PRO A 278 8.72 1.32 -14.27
N LEU A 279 8.14 0.43 -15.07
CA LEU A 279 7.66 -0.86 -14.56
C LEU A 279 8.83 -1.66 -13.95
N GLY A 280 8.58 -2.30 -12.81
CA GLY A 280 9.59 -3.01 -12.02
C GLY A 280 10.42 -2.12 -11.09
N HIS A 281 10.10 -0.82 -11.02
CA HIS A 281 10.76 0.15 -10.17
C HIS A 281 9.75 0.93 -9.32
N GLY A 282 10.19 1.38 -8.14
CA GLY A 282 9.32 2.08 -7.20
C GLY A 282 8.05 1.27 -6.90
N HIS A 283 6.92 1.94 -6.86
CA HIS A 283 5.62 1.31 -6.62
C HIS A 283 4.88 1.01 -7.93
N ARG A 284 5.61 0.54 -8.95
CA ARG A 284 5.08 0.20 -10.28
C ARG A 284 5.46 -1.23 -10.60
N TYR A 285 4.46 -2.12 -10.59
CA TYR A 285 4.66 -3.55 -10.81
C TYR A 285 4.17 -3.95 -12.19
N GLY A 286 2.86 -3.90 -12.43
CA GLY A 286 2.28 -4.16 -13.73
C GLY A 286 2.57 -5.57 -14.24
N THR A 287 3.05 -5.65 -15.47
CA THR A 287 3.29 -6.93 -16.15
C THR A 287 4.52 -7.68 -15.63
N THR A 288 5.32 -7.10 -14.74
CA THR A 288 6.45 -7.82 -14.13
C THR A 288 6.00 -8.97 -13.24
N LEU A 289 4.74 -8.94 -12.77
CA LEU A 289 4.13 -9.96 -11.92
C LEU A 289 3.74 -11.24 -12.67
N ALA A 290 4.03 -11.35 -13.97
CA ALA A 290 3.67 -12.53 -14.77
C ALA A 290 4.34 -13.81 -14.23
N ASP A 291 5.62 -13.74 -13.86
CA ASP A 291 6.34 -14.89 -13.32
C ASP A 291 5.87 -15.25 -11.91
N ASP A 292 5.47 -14.26 -11.11
CA ASP A 292 4.87 -14.49 -9.79
C ASP A 292 3.52 -15.19 -9.91
N TRP A 293 2.69 -14.79 -10.87
CA TRP A 293 1.44 -15.48 -11.16
C TRP A 293 1.66 -16.91 -11.66
N ALA A 294 2.64 -17.11 -12.54
CA ALA A 294 2.95 -18.43 -13.08
C ALA A 294 3.35 -19.42 -11.96
N GLN A 295 4.07 -18.96 -10.93
CA GLN A 295 4.44 -19.79 -9.77
C GLN A 295 3.25 -20.21 -8.91
N LEU A 296 2.16 -19.42 -8.90
CA LEU A 296 0.94 -19.72 -8.14
C LEU A 296 -0.04 -20.62 -8.91
N LEU A 297 0.17 -20.82 -10.21
CA LEU A 297 -0.60 -21.72 -11.05
C LEU A 297 0.14 -23.06 -11.20
N PRO A 298 -0.49 -24.23 -10.98
CA PRO A 298 0.15 -25.51 -11.20
C PRO A 298 0.39 -25.76 -12.69
N GLU A 299 1.39 -26.59 -12.97
CA GLU A 299 1.96 -26.86 -14.30
C GLU A 299 0.99 -27.34 -15.39
N SER A 300 -0.28 -27.65 -15.08
CA SER A 300 -1.23 -28.23 -16.03
C SER A 300 -1.66 -27.33 -17.19
N ILE A 301 -1.22 -26.07 -17.23
CA ILE A 301 -1.53 -25.13 -18.31
C ILE A 301 -0.42 -25.11 -19.40
N GLY A 302 0.78 -25.62 -19.10
CA GLY A 302 1.92 -25.63 -20.05
C GLY A 302 2.00 -26.83 -21.00
N ALA A 303 1.14 -27.84 -20.83
CA ALA A 303 1.22 -29.12 -21.57
C ALA A 303 0.26 -29.25 -22.76
N MET A 304 -0.61 -28.26 -23.01
CA MET A 304 -1.56 -28.29 -24.14
C MET A 304 -1.09 -27.54 -25.40
N SER A 305 0.14 -27.02 -25.44
CA SER A 305 0.67 -26.31 -26.61
C SER A 305 2.06 -26.77 -27.07
N ARG A 306 2.40 -28.05 -26.91
CA ARG A 306 3.59 -28.64 -27.54
C ARG A 306 3.22 -29.78 -28.47
#